data_AF-A0AB32WD29-F1
#
_entry.id   AF-A0AB32WD29-F1
#
_cell.length_a   1.000
_cell.length_b   1.000
_cell.length_c   1.000
_cell.angle_alpha   90.00
_cell.angle_beta   90.00
_cell.angle_gamma   90.00
#
_symmetry.space_group_name_H-M   'P 1'
#
loop_
_entity.id
_entity.type
_entity.pdbx_description
1 polymer ?
#
loop_
_entity_poly.entity_id
_entity_poly.type
_entity_poly.pdbx_seq_one_letter_code
_entity_poly.pdbx_strand_id
1 'polypeptide(L)'
;MLKGLIFSSFSFPMTINRHIPLWHQKASNRADGVILWDYHAICIQRKRDGDTHLVWDLDSSLPFPCPLATYVSETVRPSFQLFSEFQRFFRVVHAPIFLRHFASDRRHMKDSEGNWTAQPPTYETIVAEDGSVHNLNEYIEIHAADVGKNLPADLTSAVYSQKHGVVIGEAQLEEFFSQIS
;
A
#
# COMPACT_ATOMS: atom_id res chain seq x y z
N MET A 1 -6.37 18.36 -3.94
CA MET A 1 -7.08 17.08 -3.68
C MET A 1 -6.00 16.01 -3.62
N LEU A 2 -5.49 15.74 -2.42
CA LEU A 2 -4.54 14.66 -2.24
C LEU A 2 -5.27 13.33 -2.44
N LYS A 3 -4.91 12.63 -3.49
CA LYS A 3 -5.12 11.19 -3.59
C LYS A 3 -3.73 10.61 -3.29
N GLY A 4 -3.54 9.95 -2.17
CA GLY A 4 -2.36 9.13 -1.90
C GLY A 4 -2.68 7.70 -2.32
N LEU A 5 -1.77 7.04 -3.02
CA LEU A 5 -1.84 5.59 -3.12
C LEU A 5 -0.88 5.01 -2.08
N ILE A 6 -1.34 4.06 -1.29
CA ILE A 6 -0.51 3.36 -0.32
C ILE A 6 -0.38 1.93 -0.79
N PHE A 7 0.88 1.50 -0.93
CA PHE A 7 1.23 0.09 -0.95
C PHE A 7 1.58 -0.32 0.47
N SER A 8 0.79 -1.21 1.05
CA SER A 8 1.22 -2.00 2.20
C SER A 8 2.20 -3.04 1.68
N SER A 9 3.44 -3.00 2.17
CA SER A 9 4.47 -3.96 1.76
C SER A 9 5.48 -4.30 2.86
N PHE A 10 6.41 -5.20 2.53
CA PHE A 10 7.36 -5.84 3.42
C PHE A 10 8.75 -5.22 3.43
N SER A 11 9.35 -5.12 4.63
CA SER A 11 10.79 -4.85 4.77
C SER A 11 11.62 -6.14 4.74
N PHE A 12 12.71 -6.11 3.97
CA PHE A 12 13.87 -6.99 4.10
C PHE A 12 14.54 -6.79 5.49
N PRO A 13 15.20 -7.80 6.13
CA PRO A 13 15.65 -9.08 5.60
C PRO A 13 15.07 -10.30 6.33
N MET A 14 13.74 -10.49 6.49
CA MET A 14 13.31 -11.69 7.24
C MET A 14 11.89 -12.19 7.03
N THR A 15 11.46 -12.31 5.78
CA THR A 15 10.40 -13.27 5.47
C THR A 15 10.72 -13.94 4.15
N ILE A 16 11.10 -15.21 4.21
CA ILE A 16 11.22 -16.09 3.04
C ILE A 16 9.87 -16.16 2.30
N ASN A 17 8.77 -15.80 2.99
CA ASN A 17 7.43 -15.67 2.42
C ASN A 17 6.82 -14.29 2.73
N ARG A 18 6.55 -13.50 1.68
CA ARG A 18 5.87 -12.20 1.74
C ARG A 18 4.40 -12.41 2.20
N HIS A 19 4.05 -12.24 3.47
CA HIS A 19 2.69 -12.48 4.02
C HIS A 19 2.13 -11.42 5.00
N ILE A 20 1.55 -10.32 4.54
CA ILE A 20 1.10 -9.17 5.34
C ILE A 20 -0.24 -9.53 5.95
N PRO A 21 -0.35 -9.63 7.28
CA PRO A 21 -1.64 -9.84 7.90
C PRO A 21 -2.49 -8.57 7.83
N LEU A 22 -3.63 -8.66 7.15
CA LEU A 22 -4.67 -7.65 7.12
C LEU A 22 -6.03 -8.26 7.48
N TRP A 23 -6.75 -7.60 8.38
CA TRP A 23 -8.08 -8.00 8.84
C TRP A 23 -9.19 -7.34 8.02
N HIS A 24 -10.41 -7.87 8.15
CA HIS A 24 -11.59 -7.40 7.42
C HIS A 24 -11.38 -7.41 5.91
N GLN A 25 -10.94 -8.55 5.37
CA GLN A 25 -10.71 -8.75 3.94
C GLN A 25 -11.76 -9.70 3.37
N LYS A 26 -12.40 -9.33 2.25
CA LYS A 26 -13.48 -10.08 1.58
C LYS A 26 -13.08 -11.49 1.18
N ALA A 27 -11.80 -11.69 0.85
CA ALA A 27 -11.26 -12.99 0.46
C ALA A 27 -11.11 -13.96 1.65
N SER A 28 -11.24 -13.49 2.90
CA SER A 28 -11.08 -14.33 4.07
C SER A 28 -12.28 -15.25 4.26
N ASN A 29 -12.02 -16.56 4.29
CA ASN A 29 -12.98 -17.57 4.71
C ASN A 29 -12.92 -17.85 6.22
N ARG A 30 -12.10 -17.10 6.96
CA ARG A 30 -11.88 -17.29 8.39
C ARG A 30 -12.82 -16.41 9.19
N ALA A 31 -13.22 -16.87 10.38
CA ALA A 31 -14.07 -16.10 11.28
C ALA A 31 -13.43 -14.80 11.79
N ASP A 32 -12.09 -14.76 11.85
CA ASP A 32 -11.32 -13.57 12.23
C ASP A 32 -11.11 -12.61 11.04
N GLY A 33 -11.50 -12.97 9.82
CA GLY A 33 -11.44 -12.09 8.65
C GLY A 33 -10.02 -11.74 8.17
N VAL A 34 -8.98 -12.45 8.62
CA VAL A 34 -7.58 -12.18 8.27
C VAL A 34 -7.20 -12.81 6.92
N ILE A 35 -6.39 -12.09 6.14
CA ILE A 35 -5.68 -12.58 4.95
C ILE A 35 -4.19 -12.26 5.08
N LEU A 36 -3.36 -13.14 4.53
CA LEU A 36 -1.92 -12.94 4.37
C LEU A 36 -1.63 -12.56 2.92
N TRP A 37 -1.36 -11.29 2.68
CA TRP A 37 -1.08 -10.75 1.34
C TRP A 37 0.42 -10.76 1.01
N ASP A 38 0.80 -10.94 -0.25
CA ASP A 38 2.17 -10.66 -0.68
C ASP A 38 2.48 -9.16 -0.72
N TYR A 39 1.51 -8.37 -1.18
CA TYR A 39 1.40 -6.93 -1.04
C TYR A 39 -0.08 -6.54 -1.11
N HIS A 40 -0.45 -5.36 -0.59
CA HIS A 40 -1.81 -4.84 -0.74
C HIS A 40 -1.78 -3.37 -1.11
N ALA A 41 -2.68 -2.94 -2.00
CA ALA A 41 -2.74 -1.56 -2.47
C ALA A 41 -4.09 -0.92 -2.12
N ILE A 42 -4.04 0.25 -1.48
CA ILE A 42 -5.21 1.04 -1.11
C ILE A 42 -5.04 2.48 -1.56
N CYS A 43 -6.14 3.19 -1.77
CA CYS A 43 -6.11 4.63 -2.05
C CYS A 43 -6.61 5.41 -0.84
N ILE A 44 -5.86 6.43 -0.42
CA ILE A 44 -6.29 7.37 0.61
C ILE A 44 -6.61 8.71 -0.03
N GLN A 45 -7.76 9.25 0.32
CA GLN A 45 -8.21 10.55 -0.14
C GLN A 45 -8.47 11.48 1.04
N ARG A 46 -7.91 12.69 0.99
CA ARG A 46 -8.32 13.77 1.91
C ARG A 46 -9.65 14.38 1.45
N LYS A 47 -10.62 14.50 2.35
CA LYS A 47 -11.89 15.19 2.08
C LYS A 47 -11.64 16.69 1.91
N ARG A 48 -12.37 17.36 1.00
CA ARG A 48 -12.20 18.82 0.78
C ARG A 48 -12.74 19.67 1.93
N ASP A 49 -13.78 19.17 2.60
CA ASP A 49 -14.55 19.92 3.59
C ASP A 49 -14.23 19.49 5.03
N GLY A 50 -13.02 18.98 5.28
CA GLY A 50 -12.55 18.61 6.62
C GLY A 50 -11.21 17.88 6.63
N ASP A 51 -10.63 17.71 7.80
CA ASP A 51 -9.35 17.01 8.01
C ASP A 51 -9.47 15.49 8.08
N THR A 52 -10.52 14.94 7.45
CA THR A 52 -10.76 13.51 7.43
C THR A 52 -10.17 12.85 6.19
N HIS A 53 -9.47 11.75 6.43
CA HIS A 53 -8.92 10.88 5.39
C HIS A 53 -9.84 9.67 5.20
N LEU A 54 -10.08 9.33 3.95
CA LEU A 54 -10.93 8.22 3.52
C LEU A 54 -10.09 7.19 2.79
N VAL A 55 -10.18 5.94 3.21
CA VAL A 55 -9.54 4.78 2.61
C VAL A 55 -10.51 4.12 1.63
N TRP A 56 -10.02 3.91 0.43
CA TRP A 56 -10.66 3.19 -0.65
C TRP A 56 -9.89 1.88 -0.84
N ASP A 57 -10.37 0.84 -0.16
CA ASP A 57 -9.90 -0.53 -0.32
C ASP A 57 -11.03 -1.36 -0.94
N LEU A 58 -10.82 -1.87 -2.15
CA LEU A 58 -11.80 -2.67 -2.87
C LEU A 58 -11.95 -4.07 -2.27
N ASP A 59 -10.93 -4.55 -1.56
CA ASP A 59 -10.89 -5.89 -0.95
C ASP A 59 -11.32 -5.89 0.51
N SER A 60 -11.56 -4.72 1.11
CA SER A 60 -12.05 -4.61 2.49
C SER A 60 -13.53 -4.99 2.64
N SER A 61 -13.88 -5.61 3.76
CA SER A 61 -15.26 -5.81 4.22
C SER A 61 -15.79 -4.66 5.11
N LEU A 62 -14.97 -3.65 5.39
CA LEU A 62 -15.39 -2.40 6.05
C LEU A 62 -16.23 -1.51 5.11
N PRO A 63 -16.83 -0.40 5.61
CA PRO A 63 -17.50 0.56 4.74
C PRO A 63 -16.61 1.08 3.61
N PHE A 64 -17.20 1.38 2.47
CA PHE A 64 -16.48 1.85 1.29
C PHE A 64 -17.02 3.21 0.80
N PRO A 65 -16.27 4.33 0.98
CA PRO A 65 -14.95 4.42 1.62
C PRO A 65 -15.01 4.32 3.16
N CYS A 66 -13.89 3.94 3.78
CA CYS A 66 -13.73 3.81 5.24
C CYS A 66 -12.96 5.02 5.82
N PRO A 67 -13.35 5.61 6.96
CA PRO A 67 -12.49 6.57 7.66
C PRO A 67 -11.12 5.96 8.00
N LEU A 68 -10.03 6.72 7.80
CA LEU A 68 -8.66 6.22 8.02
C LEU A 68 -8.45 5.62 9.41
N ALA A 69 -8.84 6.32 10.47
CA ALA A 69 -8.70 5.83 11.84
C ALA A 69 -9.39 4.46 12.03
N THR A 70 -10.60 4.29 11.48
CA THR A 70 -11.33 3.02 11.51
C THR A 70 -10.62 1.93 10.70
N TYR A 71 -10.11 2.26 9.52
CA TYR A 71 -9.36 1.31 8.70
C TYR A 71 -8.06 0.85 9.41
N VAL A 72 -7.32 1.77 10.02
CA VAL A 72 -6.11 1.42 10.79
C VAL A 72 -6.46 0.58 12.01
N SER A 73 -7.49 0.93 12.77
CA SER A 73 -7.84 0.19 13.99
C SER A 73 -8.37 -1.23 13.71
N GLU A 74 -9.14 -1.41 12.63
CA GLU A 74 -9.82 -2.67 12.30
C GLU A 74 -9.01 -3.54 11.33
N THR A 75 -8.42 -2.98 10.27
CA THR A 75 -7.71 -3.75 9.24
C THR A 75 -6.22 -3.91 9.55
N VAL A 76 -5.54 -2.84 9.97
CA VAL A 76 -4.12 -2.91 10.36
C VAL A 76 -4.02 -3.45 11.80
N ARG A 77 -4.79 -2.96 12.76
CA ARG A 77 -4.72 -3.40 14.16
C ARG A 77 -3.28 -3.31 14.73
N PRO A 78 -2.65 -2.12 14.76
CA PRO A 78 -1.27 -1.98 15.28
C PRO A 78 -1.12 -2.35 16.77
N SER A 79 -2.22 -2.42 17.53
CA SER A 79 -2.24 -2.92 18.90
C SER A 79 -2.11 -4.44 19.01
N PHE A 80 -2.32 -5.18 17.91
CA PHE A 80 -2.14 -6.62 17.87
C PHE A 80 -0.64 -6.94 17.75
N GLN A 81 -0.08 -7.62 18.75
CA GLN A 81 1.34 -7.97 18.75
C GLN A 81 1.63 -9.01 17.66
N LEU A 82 2.37 -8.58 16.64
CA LEU A 82 2.88 -9.43 15.57
C LEU A 82 4.31 -9.85 15.88
N PHE A 83 4.71 -11.04 15.39
CA PHE A 83 6.12 -11.40 15.32
C PHE A 83 6.85 -10.40 14.41
N SER A 84 8.14 -10.18 14.66
CA SER A 84 8.94 -9.19 13.91
C SER A 84 8.94 -9.44 12.40
N GLU A 85 8.79 -10.70 11.99
CA GLU A 85 8.70 -11.14 10.59
C GLU A 85 7.40 -10.70 9.86
N PHE A 86 6.37 -10.30 10.62
CA PHE A 86 5.09 -9.82 10.11
C PHE A 86 4.93 -8.30 10.30
N GLN A 87 5.98 -7.58 10.68
CA GLN A 87 5.91 -6.13 10.75
C GLN A 87 5.59 -5.51 9.39
N ARG A 88 4.74 -4.49 9.42
CA ARG A 88 4.16 -3.89 8.23
C ARG A 88 4.75 -2.53 7.97
N PHE A 89 5.07 -2.30 6.70
CA PHE A 89 5.55 -1.03 6.20
C PHE A 89 4.63 -0.56 5.10
N PHE A 90 4.53 0.75 4.96
CA PHE A 90 3.65 1.38 4.00
C PHE A 90 4.50 2.28 3.12
N ARG A 91 4.54 1.97 1.82
CA ARG A 91 5.04 2.91 0.81
C ARG A 91 3.89 3.82 0.42
N VAL A 92 4.00 5.09 0.77
CA VAL A 92 3.01 6.12 0.45
C VAL A 92 3.50 6.92 -0.75
N VAL A 93 2.74 6.90 -1.84
CA VAL A 93 3.06 7.60 -3.09
C VAL A 93 1.96 8.59 -3.41
N HIS A 94 2.33 9.84 -3.71
CA HIS A 94 1.39 10.84 -4.17
C HIS A 94 0.77 10.42 -5.53
N ALA A 95 -0.57 10.40 -5.66
CA ALA A 95 -1.21 9.78 -6.83
C ALA A 95 -0.82 10.41 -8.18
N PRO A 96 -0.65 11.74 -8.33
CA PRO A 96 -0.12 12.30 -9.58
C PRO A 96 1.25 11.74 -9.98
N ILE A 97 2.13 11.44 -9.00
CA ILE A 97 3.41 10.79 -9.26
C ILE A 97 3.17 9.34 -9.66
N PHE A 98 2.36 8.62 -8.89
CA PHE A 98 2.03 7.22 -9.18
C PHE A 98 1.46 7.04 -10.60
N LEU A 99 0.49 7.86 -10.99
CA LEU A 99 -0.16 7.79 -12.30
C LEU A 99 0.80 8.05 -13.47
N ARG A 100 1.87 8.82 -13.25
CA ARG A 100 2.89 9.08 -14.28
C ARG A 100 3.95 7.99 -14.36
N HIS A 101 4.32 7.43 -13.21
CA HIS A 101 5.51 6.59 -13.10
C HIS A 101 5.21 5.10 -12.92
N PHE A 102 3.98 4.69 -12.59
CA PHE A 102 3.67 3.28 -12.40
C PHE A 102 3.48 2.57 -13.74
N ALA A 103 4.03 1.36 -13.82
CA ALA A 103 3.87 0.47 -14.96
C ALA A 103 3.76 -1.00 -14.52
N SER A 104 2.83 -1.73 -15.12
CA SER A 104 2.68 -3.16 -14.91
C SER A 104 2.13 -3.84 -16.15
N ASP A 105 2.95 -4.71 -16.71
CA ASP A 105 2.60 -5.66 -17.75
C ASP A 105 1.92 -6.93 -17.21
N ARG A 106 1.62 -6.95 -15.90
CA ARG A 106 0.91 -8.03 -15.20
C ARG A 106 1.63 -9.38 -15.21
N ARG A 107 2.93 -9.41 -15.56
CA ARG A 107 3.70 -10.68 -15.66
C ARG A 107 3.69 -11.50 -14.36
N HIS A 108 3.59 -10.84 -13.22
CA HIS A 108 3.56 -11.47 -11.90
C HIS A 108 2.27 -12.27 -11.63
N MET A 109 1.20 -12.04 -12.40
CA MET A 109 -0.07 -12.77 -12.33
C MET A 109 -0.11 -13.99 -13.26
N LYS A 110 1.05 -14.42 -13.79
CA LYS A 110 1.17 -15.61 -14.61
C LYS A 110 1.96 -16.69 -13.87
N ASP A 111 1.51 -17.94 -13.99
CA ASP A 111 2.24 -19.09 -13.48
C ASP A 111 3.46 -19.43 -14.37
N SER A 112 4.20 -20.48 -13.99
CA SER A 112 5.37 -20.95 -14.75
C SER A 112 5.05 -21.45 -16.16
N GLU A 113 3.79 -21.79 -16.45
CA GLU A 113 3.31 -22.23 -17.75
C GLU A 113 2.76 -21.04 -18.58
N GLY A 114 2.69 -19.85 -17.99
CA GLY A 114 2.18 -18.63 -18.61
C GLY A 114 0.66 -18.45 -18.50
N ASN A 115 -0.03 -19.30 -17.75
CA ASN A 115 -1.47 -19.17 -17.51
C ASN A 115 -1.73 -18.08 -16.46
N TRP A 116 -2.88 -17.41 -16.57
CA TRP A 116 -3.29 -16.41 -15.60
C TRP A 116 -3.73 -17.05 -14.29
N THR A 117 -3.15 -16.62 -13.17
CA THR A 117 -3.55 -17.05 -11.82
C THR A 117 -4.89 -16.44 -11.40
N ALA A 118 -5.25 -15.29 -11.97
CA ALA A 118 -6.55 -14.67 -11.89
C ALA A 118 -6.86 -13.93 -13.20
N GLN A 119 -8.14 -13.81 -13.56
CA GLN A 119 -8.53 -13.11 -14.79
C GLN A 119 -8.02 -11.66 -14.77
N PRO A 120 -7.20 -11.25 -15.75
CA PRO A 120 -6.66 -9.90 -15.78
C PRO A 120 -7.77 -8.90 -16.14
N PRO A 121 -7.62 -7.62 -15.76
CA PRO A 121 -8.53 -6.58 -16.22
C PRO A 121 -8.59 -6.49 -17.75
N THR A 122 -9.74 -6.14 -18.30
CA THR A 122 -10.00 -6.10 -19.76
C THR A 122 -9.34 -4.91 -20.47
N TYR A 123 -8.97 -3.85 -19.75
CA TYR A 123 -8.24 -2.72 -20.30
C TYR A 123 -6.76 -3.06 -20.53
N GLU A 124 -6.07 -2.26 -21.33
CA GLU A 124 -4.65 -2.45 -21.65
C GLU A 124 -3.73 -2.37 -20.43
N THR A 125 -2.51 -2.90 -20.54
CA THR A 125 -1.52 -2.78 -19.47
C THR A 125 -1.15 -1.33 -19.20
N ILE A 126 -0.91 -0.99 -17.93
CA ILE A 126 -0.52 0.37 -17.56
C ILE A 126 0.95 0.55 -17.92
N VAL A 127 1.24 1.56 -18.76
CA VAL A 127 2.59 1.95 -19.18
C VAL A 127 2.88 3.33 -18.60
N ALA A 128 4.09 3.51 -18.06
CA ALA A 128 4.51 4.79 -17.49
C ALA A 128 4.79 5.83 -18.60
N GLU A 129 4.80 7.10 -18.21
CA GLU A 129 5.04 8.23 -19.13
C GLU A 129 6.42 8.17 -19.81
N ASP A 130 7.41 7.55 -19.16
CA ASP A 130 8.76 7.32 -19.71
C ASP A 130 8.86 6.11 -20.65
N GLY A 131 7.75 5.42 -20.92
CA GLY A 131 7.69 4.22 -21.76
C GLY A 131 7.99 2.91 -21.02
N SER A 132 8.27 2.94 -19.72
CA SER A 132 8.44 1.72 -18.93
C SER A 132 7.16 0.89 -18.91
N VAL A 133 7.30 -0.41 -19.14
CA VAL A 133 6.16 -1.37 -19.14
C VAL A 133 6.04 -2.18 -17.85
N HIS A 134 7.07 -2.12 -17.00
CA HIS A 134 7.11 -2.90 -15.76
C HIS A 134 8.00 -2.23 -14.71
N ASN A 135 7.44 -1.90 -13.56
CA ASN A 135 8.21 -1.47 -12.38
C ASN A 135 7.48 -1.74 -11.05
N LEU A 136 6.46 -2.61 -11.03
CA LEU A 136 5.73 -2.98 -9.81
C LEU A 136 6.65 -3.37 -8.66
N ASN A 137 7.74 -4.09 -8.95
CA ASN A 137 8.72 -4.50 -7.94
C ASN A 137 9.31 -3.31 -7.17
N GLU A 138 9.52 -2.16 -7.82
CA GLU A 138 10.03 -0.95 -7.18
C GLU A 138 9.03 -0.33 -6.18
N TYR A 139 7.74 -0.65 -6.31
CA TYR A 139 6.69 -0.19 -5.39
C TYR A 139 6.49 -1.15 -4.22
N ILE A 140 6.59 -2.47 -4.46
CA ILE A 140 6.39 -3.48 -3.42
C ILE A 140 7.66 -3.75 -2.61
N GLU A 141 8.86 -3.63 -3.18
CA GLU A 141 10.08 -3.93 -2.41
C GLU A 141 10.40 -2.76 -1.46
N ILE A 142 10.51 -3.07 -0.17
CA ILE A 142 10.98 -2.15 0.86
C ILE A 142 12.25 -2.74 1.46
N HIS A 143 13.31 -1.94 1.44
CA HIS A 143 14.59 -2.31 2.03
C HIS A 143 14.73 -1.68 3.41
N ALA A 144 15.54 -2.30 4.29
CA ALA A 144 15.85 -1.73 5.59
C ALA A 144 16.41 -0.30 5.51
N ALA A 145 17.11 0.01 4.42
CA ALA A 145 17.62 1.35 4.15
C ALA A 145 16.50 2.38 3.85
N ASP A 146 15.28 1.97 3.55
CA ASP A 146 14.15 2.87 3.28
C ASP A 146 13.42 3.26 4.58
N VAL A 147 13.55 2.45 5.63
CA VAL A 147 12.93 2.64 6.94
C VAL A 147 13.84 3.52 7.80
N GLY A 148 13.37 4.71 8.21
CA GLY A 148 14.03 5.52 9.23
C GLY A 148 15.10 6.52 8.76
N LYS A 149 15.12 6.89 7.47
CA LYS A 149 16.09 7.89 6.97
C LYS A 149 15.76 9.35 7.28
N ASN A 150 14.49 9.67 7.57
CA ASN A 150 14.01 11.05 7.48
C ASN A 150 13.18 11.43 8.71
N LEU A 151 13.35 12.66 9.20
CA LEU A 151 12.47 13.24 10.22
C LEU A 151 11.03 13.34 9.67
N PRO A 152 9.98 13.38 10.51
CA PRO A 152 8.60 13.49 10.05
C PRO A 152 8.38 14.63 9.03
N ALA A 153 9.01 15.79 9.27
CA ALA A 153 8.93 16.95 8.37
C ALA A 153 9.59 16.73 6.99
N ASP A 154 10.64 15.89 6.92
CA ASP A 154 11.31 15.57 5.66
C ASP A 154 10.48 14.57 4.84
N LEU A 155 9.76 13.66 5.51
CA LEU A 155 8.87 12.69 4.88
C LEU A 155 7.66 13.37 4.22
N THR A 156 7.08 14.37 4.87
CA THR A 156 5.90 15.09 4.34
C THR A 156 6.24 15.88 3.08
N SER A 157 7.45 16.43 2.94
CA SER A 157 7.88 17.08 1.70
C SER A 157 8.27 16.05 0.61
N ALA A 158 8.95 14.98 1.02
CA ALA A 158 9.43 13.94 0.10
C ALA A 158 8.28 13.20 -0.61
N VAL A 159 7.13 12.98 0.04
CA VAL A 159 5.99 12.27 -0.58
C VAL A 159 5.48 12.94 -1.86
N TYR A 160 5.64 14.27 -1.98
CA TYR A 160 5.19 15.05 -3.13
C TYR A 160 6.24 15.20 -4.25
N SER A 161 7.45 14.70 -4.06
CA SER A 161 8.57 14.90 -4.99
C SER A 161 9.27 13.61 -5.40
N GLN A 162 9.29 12.60 -4.53
CA GLN A 162 9.97 11.34 -4.78
C GLN A 162 9.12 10.41 -5.67
N LYS A 163 9.74 9.83 -6.70
CA LYS A 163 9.10 8.90 -7.65
C LYS A 163 8.37 7.76 -6.94
N HIS A 164 9.02 7.14 -5.95
CA HIS A 164 8.46 6.02 -5.17
C HIS A 164 7.91 6.45 -3.81
N GLY A 165 7.69 7.75 -3.64
CA GLY A 165 7.18 8.34 -2.41
C GLY A 165 8.08 8.08 -1.20
N VAL A 166 7.45 7.80 -0.06
CA VAL A 166 8.14 7.53 1.22
C VAL A 166 7.72 6.19 1.79
N VAL A 167 8.55 5.63 2.67
CA VAL A 167 8.24 4.43 3.45
C VAL A 167 8.07 4.82 4.91
N ILE A 168 6.98 4.35 5.52
CA ILE A 168 6.66 4.56 6.93
C ILE A 168 6.28 3.24 7.60
N GLY A 169 6.53 3.11 8.90
CA GLY A 169 6.05 1.97 9.69
C GLY A 169 4.58 2.10 10.05
N GLU A 170 3.94 1.01 10.46
CA GLU A 170 2.52 1.00 10.86
C GLU A 170 2.17 2.00 11.96
N ALA A 171 3.05 2.21 12.94
CA ALA A 171 2.84 3.15 14.03
C ALA A 171 2.82 4.61 13.58
N GLN A 172 3.38 4.91 12.41
CA GLN A 172 3.48 6.28 11.88
C GLN A 172 2.35 6.61 10.92
N LEU A 173 1.48 5.65 10.57
CA LEU A 173 0.52 5.81 9.47
C LEU A 173 -0.49 6.94 9.74
N GLU A 174 -1.18 6.91 10.89
CA GLU A 174 -2.17 7.95 11.22
C GLU A 174 -1.53 9.33 11.39
N GLU A 175 -0.39 9.39 12.11
CA GLU A 175 0.35 10.63 12.32
C GLU A 175 0.82 11.23 10.99
N PHE A 176 1.37 10.42 10.08
CA PHE A 176 1.83 10.87 8.77
C PHE A 176 0.68 11.49 7.97
N PHE A 177 -0.49 10.85 7.92
CA PHE A 177 -1.64 11.40 7.21
C PHE A 177 -2.23 12.64 7.88
N SER A 178 -2.07 12.82 9.18
CA SER A 178 -2.44 14.07 9.86
C SER A 178 -1.57 15.26 9.47
N GLN A 179 -0.33 15.02 9.01
CA GLN A 179 0.65 16.07 8.71
C GLN A 179 0.73 16.45 7.23
N ILE A 180 0.23 15.61 6.32
CA ILE A 180 0.22 15.89 4.89
C ILE A 180 -1.09 16.56 4.46
N SER A 181 -0.98 17.56 3.58
CA SER A 181 -2.10 18.40 3.14
C SER A 181 -2.62 18.08 1.75
#